data_AF-M3IJD3-F1
#
_entry.id   AF-M3IJD3-F1
#
_cell.length_a   1.000
_cell.length_b   1.000
_cell.length_c   1.000
_cell.angle_alpha   90.00
_cell.angle_beta   90.00
_cell.angle_gamma   90.00
#
_symmetry.space_group_name_H-M   'P 1'
#
loop_
_entity.id
_entity.type
_entity.pdbx_description
1 polymer ?
#
loop_
_entity_poly.entity_id
_entity_poly.type
_entity_poly.pdbx_seq_one_letter_code
_entity_poly.pdbx_strand_id
1 'polypeptide(L)'
;MNVFCRDIERPSFLSLLLIQNLPGNIGVVTTDFGGGGRFKVINPTLFYAYPGLTPIHSDAVARFGNGKVYVLNRLNRDSIQVLDPNYGFITTSELSLGSKVNPVDMEFASTSKAYVSLYGSNRLMIIDPTYMTITGFIDLGSYAESFSLGARNNFV
;
A
#
# COMPACT_ATOMS: atom_id res chain seq x y z
N MET A 1 -35.84 9.00 -21.00
CA MET A 1 -34.50 8.48 -21.32
C MET A 1 -34.32 7.17 -20.57
N ASN A 2 -34.43 6.03 -21.26
CA ASN A 2 -34.14 4.73 -20.67
C ASN A 2 -32.62 4.54 -20.67
N VAL A 3 -32.00 4.68 -19.50
CA VAL A 3 -30.62 4.22 -19.30
C VAL A 3 -30.73 2.70 -19.15
N PHE A 4 -30.50 1.97 -20.25
CA PHE A 4 -30.29 0.53 -20.15
C PHE A 4 -29.04 0.31 -19.32
N CYS A 5 -29.23 -0.18 -18.09
CA CYS A 5 -28.13 -0.73 -17.31
C CYS A 5 -27.62 -1.94 -18.08
N ARG A 6 -26.52 -1.79 -18.83
CA ARG A 6 -25.81 -2.96 -19.35
C ARG A 6 -25.19 -3.63 -18.14
N ASP A 7 -25.45 -4.92 -17.96
CA ASP A 7 -24.84 -5.71 -16.90
C ASP A 7 -23.31 -5.55 -16.96
N ILE A 8 -22.67 -5.53 -15.78
CA ILE A 8 -21.20 -5.61 -15.68
C ILE A 8 -20.79 -6.99 -16.18
N GLU A 9 -20.48 -7.10 -17.46
CA GLU A 9 -19.98 -8.33 -18.06
C GLU A 9 -18.56 -8.60 -17.57
N ARG A 10 -18.29 -9.86 -17.19
CA ARG A 10 -16.91 -10.27 -16.85
C ARG A 10 -16.03 -10.15 -18.10
N PRO A 11 -14.81 -9.61 -17.99
CA PRO A 11 -13.88 -9.56 -19.11
C PRO A 11 -13.62 -10.95 -19.70
N SER A 12 -13.45 -11.04 -21.02
CA SER A 12 -13.17 -12.32 -21.69
C SER A 12 -11.83 -12.91 -21.22
N PHE A 13 -11.67 -14.24 -21.30
CA PHE A 13 -10.41 -14.88 -20.91
C PHE A 13 -9.18 -14.33 -21.68
N LEU A 14 -9.36 -13.96 -22.95
CA LEU A 14 -8.32 -13.35 -23.76
C LEU A 14 -7.90 -11.98 -23.25
N SER A 15 -8.84 -11.21 -22.68
CA SER A 15 -8.48 -9.97 -22.02
C SER A 15 -7.50 -10.25 -20.89
N LEU A 16 -7.62 -11.33 -20.10
CA LEU A 16 -6.65 -11.69 -19.05
C LEU A 16 -5.23 -11.99 -19.57
N LEU A 17 -5.09 -12.55 -20.78
CA LEU A 17 -3.78 -12.91 -21.34
C LEU A 17 -3.06 -11.74 -22.02
N LEU A 18 -3.79 -10.70 -22.42
CA LEU A 18 -3.25 -9.57 -23.21
C LEU A 18 -3.02 -8.31 -22.37
N ILE A 19 -3.17 -8.40 -21.05
CA ILE A 19 -3.03 -7.24 -20.17
C ILE A 19 -1.57 -6.92 -19.96
N GLN A 20 -1.08 -6.04 -20.81
CA GLN A 20 0.17 -5.35 -20.56
C GLN A 20 -0.09 -4.31 -19.47
N ASN A 21 0.90 -4.09 -18.59
CA ASN A 21 0.87 -2.96 -17.68
C ASN A 21 0.87 -1.66 -18.48
N LEU A 22 -0.32 -1.07 -18.64
CA LEU A 22 -0.50 0.18 -19.36
C LEU A 22 -0.35 1.39 -18.41
N PRO A 23 0.12 2.54 -18.92
CA PRO A 23 0.12 3.77 -18.14
C PRO A 23 -1.32 4.19 -17.78
N GLY A 24 -1.45 4.97 -16.70
CA GLY A 24 -2.76 5.48 -16.23
C GLY A 24 -3.56 4.49 -15.37
N ASN A 25 -2.96 3.36 -15.00
CA ASN A 25 -3.54 2.43 -14.03
C ASN A 25 -3.69 3.06 -12.64
N ILE A 26 -4.81 2.74 -11.98
CA ILE A 26 -5.10 3.12 -10.59
C ILE A 26 -5.05 1.86 -9.73
N GLY A 27 -4.15 1.85 -8.75
CA GLY A 27 -4.10 0.82 -7.71
C GLY A 27 -5.16 1.07 -6.63
N VAL A 28 -5.87 0.01 -6.24
CA VAL A 28 -6.92 0.03 -5.22
C VAL A 28 -6.56 -0.97 -4.13
N VAL A 29 -6.47 -0.47 -2.90
CA VAL A 29 -6.33 -1.28 -1.69
C VAL A 29 -7.72 -1.43 -1.09
N THR A 30 -8.17 -2.67 -0.91
CA THR A 30 -9.44 -2.98 -0.22
C THR A 30 -9.15 -3.76 1.04
N THR A 31 -9.72 -3.33 2.16
CA THR A 31 -9.55 -3.91 3.50
C THR A 31 -10.93 -4.14 4.11
N ASP A 32 -11.06 -5.21 4.90
CA ASP A 32 -12.22 -5.50 5.73
C ASP A 32 -11.93 -5.33 7.24
N PHE A 33 -10.71 -4.92 7.62
CA PHE A 33 -10.19 -4.87 8.99
C PHE A 33 -10.35 -6.18 9.80
N GLY A 34 -10.60 -7.30 9.13
CA GLY A 34 -10.88 -8.59 9.77
C GLY A 34 -10.12 -9.73 9.10
N GLY A 35 -10.70 -10.31 8.04
CA GLY A 35 -10.25 -11.57 7.43
C GLY A 35 -9.17 -11.42 6.36
N GLY A 36 -8.98 -10.23 5.78
CA GLY A 36 -7.90 -9.98 4.83
C GLY A 36 -8.17 -8.86 3.84
N GLY A 37 -7.11 -8.28 3.29
CA GLY A 37 -7.20 -7.26 2.26
C GLY A 37 -6.90 -7.82 0.86
N ARG A 38 -7.22 -7.03 -0.16
CA ARG A 38 -6.84 -7.31 -1.57
C ARG A 38 -6.29 -6.04 -2.22
N PHE A 39 -5.30 -6.23 -3.08
CA PHE A 39 -4.88 -5.21 -4.04
C PHE A 39 -5.51 -5.49 -5.41
N LYS A 40 -6.02 -4.44 -6.04
CA LYS A 40 -6.66 -4.45 -7.36
C LYS A 40 -6.15 -3.31 -8.20
N VAL A 41 -6.29 -3.44 -9.52
CA VAL A 41 -5.94 -2.38 -10.46
C VAL A 41 -7.11 -2.15 -11.40
N ILE A 42 -7.43 -0.88 -11.63
CA ILE A 42 -8.41 -0.45 -12.62
C ILE A 42 -7.73 0.47 -13.64
N ASN A 43 -8.15 0.37 -14.90
CA ASN A 43 -7.74 1.32 -15.92
C ASN A 43 -8.95 2.17 -16.33
N PRO A 44 -8.98 3.47 -15.97
CA PRO A 44 -10.14 4.33 -16.22
C PRO A 44 -10.32 4.66 -17.71
N THR A 45 -9.25 4.65 -18.50
CA THR A 45 -9.32 4.93 -19.94
C THR A 45 -9.95 3.78 -20.73
N LEU A 46 -9.61 2.55 -20.34
CA LEU A 46 -10.07 1.34 -21.01
C LEU A 46 -11.30 0.71 -20.34
N PHE A 47 -11.78 1.31 -19.25
CA PHE A 47 -12.98 0.88 -18.51
C PHE A 47 -12.97 -0.60 -18.09
N TYR A 48 -11.81 -1.13 -17.69
CA TYR A 48 -11.70 -2.51 -17.17
C TYR A 48 -10.85 -2.59 -15.90
N ALA A 49 -11.08 -3.64 -15.13
CA ALA A 49 -10.27 -4.01 -13.97
C ALA A 49 -9.31 -5.15 -14.35
N TYR A 50 -8.07 -5.06 -13.87
CA TYR A 50 -7.10 -6.13 -14.05
C TYR A 50 -7.58 -7.36 -13.27
N PRO A 51 -7.50 -8.55 -13.89
CA PRO A 51 -7.68 -9.81 -13.21
C PRO A 51 -6.55 -10.04 -12.22
N GLY A 52 -6.78 -10.95 -11.28
CA GLY A 52 -5.83 -11.23 -10.20
C GLY A 52 -6.30 -10.64 -8.88
N LEU A 53 -6.02 -11.37 -7.82
CA LEU A 53 -6.38 -11.01 -6.45
C LEU A 53 -5.12 -11.14 -5.63
N THR A 54 -4.30 -10.10 -5.58
CA THR A 54 -3.09 -10.14 -4.76
C THR A 54 -3.51 -9.96 -3.31
N PRO A 55 -3.29 -10.96 -2.44
CA PRO A 55 -3.63 -10.85 -1.03
C PRO A 55 -2.69 -9.85 -0.36
N ILE A 56 -3.28 -9.00 0.48
CA ILE A 56 -2.58 -8.08 1.37
C ILE A 56 -3.22 -8.19 2.75
N HIS A 57 -2.62 -7.57 3.76
CA HIS A 57 -3.15 -7.65 5.11
C HIS A 57 -4.54 -6.99 5.25
N SER A 58 -5.31 -7.41 6.25
CA SER A 58 -6.64 -6.86 6.55
C SER A 58 -6.57 -5.41 7.02
N ASP A 59 -5.42 -4.91 7.42
CA ASP A 59 -5.13 -3.49 7.59
C ASP A 59 -3.87 -3.19 6.77
N ALA A 60 -4.03 -2.48 5.67
CA ALA A 60 -2.95 -2.19 4.74
C ALA A 60 -3.17 -0.85 4.05
N VAL A 61 -2.08 -0.19 3.70
CA VAL A 61 -2.05 0.96 2.79
C VAL A 61 -1.00 0.72 1.72
N ALA A 62 -1.03 1.46 0.62
CA ALA A 62 -0.04 1.30 -0.45
C ALA A 62 0.48 2.62 -1.00
N ARG A 63 1.70 2.58 -1.53
CA ARG A 63 2.35 3.67 -2.26
C ARG A 63 2.91 3.12 -3.57
N PHE A 64 2.86 3.93 -4.62
CA PHE A 64 3.51 3.63 -5.89
C PHE A 64 4.81 4.43 -5.98
N GLY A 65 5.92 3.77 -6.26
CA GLY A 65 7.24 4.37 -6.34
C GLY A 65 8.22 3.40 -7.01
N ASN A 66 9.30 3.90 -7.60
CA ASN A 66 10.29 3.06 -8.30
C ASN A 66 9.68 2.06 -9.31
N GLY A 67 8.54 2.41 -9.93
CA GLY A 67 7.82 1.56 -10.88
C GLY A 67 7.11 0.34 -10.25
N LYS A 68 7.01 0.26 -8.93
CA LYS A 68 6.40 -0.85 -8.18
C LYS A 68 5.39 -0.33 -7.16
N VAL A 69 4.55 -1.23 -6.65
CA VAL A 69 3.62 -0.94 -5.55
C VAL A 69 4.21 -1.48 -4.26
N TYR A 70 4.30 -0.63 -3.24
CA TYR A 70 4.76 -0.99 -1.91
C TYR A 70 3.56 -0.95 -0.98
N VAL A 71 3.15 -2.12 -0.51
CA VAL A 71 2.02 -2.31 0.41
C VAL A 71 2.55 -2.42 1.83
N LEU A 72 2.16 -1.48 2.69
CA LEU A 72 2.49 -1.47 4.10
C LEU A 72 1.40 -2.27 4.81
N ASN A 73 1.75 -3.48 5.23
CA ASN A 73 0.87 -4.36 5.99
C ASN A 73 0.99 -4.02 7.48
N ARG A 74 -0.13 -3.62 8.08
CA ARG A 74 -0.22 -3.03 9.41
C ARG A 74 -0.66 -4.06 10.45
N LEU A 75 -0.84 -3.62 11.70
CA LEU A 75 -1.48 -4.39 12.76
C LEU A 75 -0.90 -5.81 12.94
N ASN A 76 0.33 -5.90 13.46
CA ASN A 76 1.08 -7.12 13.75
C ASN A 76 1.59 -7.90 12.53
N ARG A 77 1.16 -7.58 11.29
CA ARG A 77 1.85 -8.09 10.10
C ARG A 77 3.16 -7.35 9.86
N ASP A 78 3.15 -6.04 10.10
CA ASP A 78 4.32 -5.17 10.21
C ASP A 78 5.36 -5.41 9.11
N SER A 79 4.92 -5.35 7.85
CA SER A 79 5.77 -5.65 6.70
C SER A 79 5.53 -4.70 5.53
N ILE A 80 6.50 -4.65 4.62
CA ILE A 80 6.37 -4.01 3.31
C ILE A 80 6.42 -5.09 2.25
N GLN A 81 5.28 -5.30 1.58
CA GLN A 81 5.10 -6.23 0.47
C GLN A 81 5.21 -5.47 -0.85
N VAL A 82 6.01 -5.97 -1.79
CA VAL A 82 6.26 -5.31 -3.09
C VAL A 82 5.56 -6.05 -4.20
N LEU A 83 4.71 -5.33 -4.95
CA LEU A 83 4.01 -5.84 -6.12
C LEU A 83 4.61 -5.25 -7.38
N ASP A 84 4.86 -6.09 -8.37
CA ASP A 84 5.48 -5.67 -9.63
C ASP A 84 4.43 -5.61 -10.76
N PRO A 85 4.16 -4.43 -11.33
CA PRO A 85 3.25 -4.29 -12.46
C PRO A 85 3.62 -5.13 -13.68
N ASN A 86 4.92 -5.38 -13.93
CA ASN A 86 5.38 -6.17 -15.07
C ASN A 86 5.11 -7.68 -14.90
N TYR A 87 4.86 -8.11 -13.66
CA TYR A 87 4.49 -9.49 -13.33
C TYR A 87 3.02 -9.58 -12.88
N GLY A 88 2.15 -8.70 -13.37
CA GLY A 88 0.72 -8.75 -13.07
C GLY A 88 0.39 -8.43 -11.62
N PHE A 89 1.21 -7.59 -10.96
CA PHE A 89 1.05 -7.17 -9.56
C PHE A 89 1.10 -8.34 -8.55
N ILE A 90 1.81 -9.42 -8.88
CA ILE A 90 2.14 -10.45 -7.88
C ILE A 90 3.18 -9.92 -6.88
N THR A 91 3.19 -10.51 -5.68
CA THR A 91 4.24 -10.26 -4.69
C THR A 91 5.59 -10.74 -5.22
N THR A 92 6.56 -9.84 -5.30
CA THR A 92 7.93 -10.15 -5.72
C THR A 92 8.92 -10.14 -4.56
N SER A 93 8.61 -9.41 -3.49
CA SER A 93 9.40 -9.41 -2.25
C SER A 93 8.55 -8.96 -1.07
N GLU A 94 8.97 -9.32 0.14
CA GLU A 94 8.39 -8.81 1.37
C GLU A 94 9.48 -8.61 2.41
N LEU A 95 9.46 -7.45 3.09
CA LEU A 95 10.36 -7.11 4.19
C LEU A 95 9.58 -7.04 5.49
N SER A 96 9.95 -7.85 6.48
CA SER A 96 9.48 -7.62 7.86
C SER A 96 10.15 -6.40 8.45
N LEU A 97 9.36 -5.54 9.10
CA LEU A 97 9.84 -4.35 9.81
C LEU A 97 10.09 -4.60 11.30
N GLY A 98 9.94 -5.85 11.76
CA GLY A 98 9.95 -6.22 13.17
C GLY A 98 8.55 -6.37 13.75
N SER A 99 8.45 -6.50 15.07
CA SER A 99 7.18 -6.75 15.76
C SER A 99 6.61 -5.48 16.37
N LYS A 100 5.29 -5.27 16.21
CA LYS A 100 4.50 -4.18 16.77
C LYS A 100 4.97 -2.79 16.34
N VAL A 101 5.59 -2.68 15.17
CA VAL A 101 6.01 -1.37 14.63
C VAL A 101 4.90 -0.63 13.92
N ASN A 102 3.90 -1.35 13.41
CA ASN A 102 2.66 -0.82 12.82
C ASN A 102 2.92 0.31 11.82
N PRO A 103 3.48 0.00 10.63
CA PRO A 103 3.82 1.02 9.63
C PRO A 103 2.58 1.81 9.20
N VAL A 104 2.74 3.10 8.91
CA VAL A 104 1.63 4.00 8.57
C VAL A 104 1.77 4.54 7.16
N ASP A 105 2.94 5.02 6.80
CA ASP A 105 3.20 5.58 5.46
C ASP A 105 4.66 5.40 5.05
N MET A 106 4.93 5.53 3.75
CA MET A 106 6.25 5.44 3.15
C MET A 106 6.44 6.54 2.11
N GLU A 107 7.58 7.21 2.15
CA GLU A 107 7.96 8.24 1.18
C GLU A 107 9.35 7.97 0.59
N PHE A 108 9.51 8.15 -0.72
CA PHE A 108 10.75 7.85 -1.43
C PHE A 108 11.62 9.10 -1.51
N ALA A 109 12.81 9.03 -0.93
CA ALA A 109 13.82 10.08 -1.09
C ALA A 109 14.70 9.85 -2.33
N SER A 110 14.87 8.59 -2.74
CA SER A 110 15.57 8.16 -3.95
C SER A 110 15.23 6.69 -4.26
N THR A 111 15.83 6.13 -5.31
CA THR A 111 15.66 4.70 -5.66
C THR A 111 16.17 3.75 -4.57
N SER A 112 17.19 4.14 -3.81
CA SER A 112 17.82 3.34 -2.74
C SER A 112 17.58 3.91 -1.34
N LYS A 113 16.65 4.85 -1.17
CA LYS A 113 16.32 5.41 0.15
C LYS A 113 14.86 5.82 0.25
N ALA A 114 14.18 5.30 1.25
CA ALA A 114 12.84 5.72 1.63
C ALA A 114 12.71 5.79 3.15
N TYR A 115 11.73 6.57 3.59
CA TYR A 115 11.38 6.74 5.00
C TYR A 115 10.02 6.13 5.27
N VAL A 116 9.87 5.46 6.40
CA VAL A 116 8.62 4.82 6.82
C VAL A 116 8.21 5.37 8.18
N SER A 117 6.99 5.91 8.26
CA SER A 117 6.39 6.34 9.51
C SER A 117 5.74 5.17 10.23
N LEU A 118 5.84 5.16 11.56
CA LEU A 118 5.42 4.07 12.42
C LEU A 118 4.41 4.60 13.44
N TYR A 119 3.29 3.89 13.64
CA TYR A 119 2.22 4.36 14.51
C TYR A 119 2.70 4.46 15.96
N GLY A 120 2.51 5.62 16.58
CA GLY A 120 2.89 5.86 17.98
C GLY A 120 4.39 5.84 18.25
N SER A 121 5.23 5.95 17.20
CA SER A 121 6.69 5.98 17.33
C SER A 121 7.24 7.39 17.17
N ASN A 122 8.30 7.69 17.93
CA ASN A 122 9.16 8.85 17.71
C ASN A 122 10.32 8.54 16.73
N ARG A 123 10.22 7.48 15.94
CA ARG A 123 11.25 7.10 14.97
C ARG A 123 10.68 7.06 13.56
N LEU A 124 11.44 7.57 12.60
CA LEU A 124 11.24 7.28 11.18
C LEU A 124 12.22 6.18 10.77
N MET A 125 11.71 5.06 10.28
CA MET A 125 12.56 3.98 9.79
C MET A 125 13.10 4.34 8.39
N ILE A 126 14.38 4.03 8.15
CA ILE A 126 15.03 4.22 6.84
C ILE A 126 15.17 2.84 6.20
N ILE A 127 14.71 2.71 4.97
CA ILE A 127 14.84 1.49 4.18
C ILE A 127 15.53 1.78 2.85
N ASP A 128 16.20 0.77 2.31
CA ASP A 128 16.64 0.72 0.92
C ASP A 128 15.59 -0.05 0.09
N PRO A 129 14.81 0.62 -0.78
CA PRO A 129 13.79 -0.05 -1.60
C PRO A 129 14.34 -0.94 -2.71
N THR A 130 15.63 -0.83 -3.05
CA THR A 130 16.29 -1.65 -4.08
C THR A 130 16.58 -3.05 -3.54
N TYR A 131 17.10 -3.12 -2.31
CA TYR A 131 17.45 -4.39 -1.67
C TYR A 131 16.40 -4.87 -0.66
N MET A 132 15.38 -4.05 -0.39
CA MET A 132 14.36 -4.31 0.62
C MET A 132 15.00 -4.60 1.99
N THR A 133 15.86 -3.69 2.45
CA THR A 133 16.56 -3.79 3.74
C THR A 133 16.31 -2.57 4.60
N ILE A 134 16.35 -2.74 5.93
CA ILE A 134 16.33 -1.63 6.89
C ILE A 134 17.76 -1.13 7.05
N THR A 135 17.99 0.15 6.75
CA THR A 135 19.34 0.75 6.79
C THR A 135 19.54 1.69 7.97
N GLY A 136 18.50 1.99 8.75
CA GLY A 136 18.62 2.78 9.97
C GLY A 136 17.31 3.40 10.41
N PHE A 137 17.40 4.42 11.27
CA PHE A 137 16.28 5.21 11.72
C PHE A 137 16.71 6.66 12.00
N ILE A 138 15.76 7.58 11.92
CA ILE A 138 15.88 8.94 12.43
C ILE A 138 15.16 9.00 13.77
N ASP A 139 15.83 9.51 14.79
CA ASP A 139 15.24 9.79 16.10
C ASP A 139 14.58 11.16 16.09
N LEU A 140 13.27 11.20 16.37
CA LEU A 140 12.48 12.41 16.52
C LEU A 140 12.16 12.71 17.98
N GLY A 141 12.77 12.00 18.94
CA GLY A 141 12.49 12.12 20.37
C GLY A 141 12.66 13.54 20.92
N SER A 142 13.60 14.32 20.39
CA SER A 142 13.77 15.74 20.77
C SER A 142 12.61 16.64 20.36
N TYR A 143 11.76 16.19 19.43
CA TYR A 143 10.58 16.90 18.93
C TYR A 143 9.27 16.32 19.46
N ALA A 144 9.32 15.23 20.22
CA ALA A 144 8.13 14.62 20.78
C ALA A 144 7.62 15.45 21.96
N GLU A 145 6.34 15.83 21.93
CA GLU A 145 5.68 16.40 23.10
C GLU A 145 5.37 15.30 24.12
N SER A 146 5.59 15.58 25.41
CA SER A 146 5.30 14.61 26.48
C SER A 146 3.82 14.60 26.89
N PHE A 147 3.06 15.60 26.46
CA PHE A 147 1.64 15.75 26.74
C PHE A 147 0.97 16.48 25.57
N SER A 148 -0.20 16.00 25.15
CA SER A 148 -1.08 16.77 24.28
C SER A 148 -1.80 17.82 25.13
N LEU A 149 -1.78 19.10 24.75
CA LEU A 149 -2.59 20.16 25.37
C LEU A 149 -4.07 20.05 24.98
N GLY A 150 -4.60 18.82 24.90
CA GLY A 150 -5.93 18.49 24.38
C GLY A 150 -6.95 19.56 24.76
N ALA A 151 -7.44 20.28 23.75
CA ALA A 151 -8.62 21.10 23.93
C ALA A 151 -9.70 20.18 24.51
N ARG A 152 -10.18 20.53 25.71
CA ARG A 152 -11.34 19.88 26.31
C ARG A 152 -12.50 20.04 25.35
N ASN A 153 -12.83 19.00 24.60
CA ASN A 153 -14.10 18.93 23.92
C ASN A 153 -15.17 18.63 24.97
N ASN A 154 -15.61 19.69 25.68
CA ASN A 154 -16.84 19.67 26.45
C ASN A 154 -18.01 19.59 25.47
N PHE A 155 -18.38 18.38 25.05
CA PHE A 155 -19.73 18.12 24.59
C PHE A 155 -20.50 17.58 25.80
N VAL A 156 -21.33 18.46 26.35
CA VAL A 156 -22.48 18.13 27.20
C VAL A 156 -23.54 17.47 26.32
#